data_AF-A0A3M6GJ82-F1
#
_entry.id   AF-A0A3M6GJ82-F1
#
_cell.length_a   1.000
_cell.length_b   1.000
_cell.length_c   1.000
_cell.angle_alpha   90.00
_cell.angle_beta   90.00
_cell.angle_gamma   90.00
#
_symmetry.space_group_name_H-M   'P 1'
#
loop_
_entity.id
_entity.type
_entity.pdbx_description
1 polymer ?
#
loop_
_entity_poly.entity_id
_entity_poly.type
_entity_poly.pdbx_seq_one_letter_code
_entity_poly.pdbx_strand_id
1 'polypeptide(L)'
;MSTHHQADKTPIPRYKPYKGAAGGWGALISVTQHWLGSDNALKNLRMMLKTNQNGGFDCPGCAWGDSPESGMVKFCENGAKAVNWEATKRRVDPAFFARYSVSALLEQSDYWLEYQGRLTEPLAYDAETDRYKPISWDNAFALIAKHLKNLPSPNMAEFYTSGRASNEAAYLYQLFVRAYGTNNFPDCSNMCHEASGVALSQSVGVGKGTVTFEDFEHADAIFVLGQNPGTNHPRMLEPLREAVQRGAQVVCVNPLKERGLERFQHPQHPVEMLTNGDRPTNTAYFRPALGGDMALLRGMAKFLLQWERDAQLANEPSVFDHAFLNEHTEGVLEYLAAIDDTSWDEIVEQSGLPLTDIEQSARMYAKGKNVIMCWAMGITQ
;
A
#
# COMPACT_ATOMS: atom_id res chain seq x y z
N MET A 1 -37.78 -2.23 9.71
CA MET A 1 -36.96 -2.31 8.48
C MET A 1 -35.57 -1.81 8.83
N SER A 2 -34.61 -2.72 8.92
CA SER A 2 -33.26 -2.42 9.39
C SER A 2 -32.55 -1.45 8.43
N THR A 3 -31.85 -0.47 9.00
CA THR A 3 -31.06 0.56 8.29
C THR A 3 -30.01 -0.01 7.34
N HIS A 4 -29.69 -1.30 7.43
CA HIS A 4 -28.69 -1.96 6.60
C HIS A 4 -29.10 -2.18 5.14
N HIS A 5 -30.40 -2.32 4.83
CA HIS A 5 -30.85 -2.46 3.44
C HIS A 5 -30.65 -1.21 2.56
N GLN A 6 -30.33 -0.05 3.15
CA GLN A 6 -29.96 1.13 2.36
C GLN A 6 -28.51 1.11 1.88
N ALA A 7 -27.61 0.38 2.56
CA ALA A 7 -26.21 0.24 2.15
C ALA A 7 -26.03 -0.71 0.96
N ASP A 8 -26.99 -1.63 0.75
CA ASP A 8 -26.97 -2.65 -0.32
C ASP A 8 -27.43 -2.14 -1.69
N LYS A 9 -27.99 -0.93 -1.77
CA LYS A 9 -28.27 -0.32 -3.07
C LYS A 9 -26.96 0.24 -3.60
N THR A 10 -26.45 -0.31 -4.71
CA THR A 10 -25.35 0.31 -5.47
C THR A 10 -25.69 1.79 -5.63
N PRO A 11 -24.98 2.70 -4.93
CA PRO A 11 -25.32 4.10 -4.98
C PRO A 11 -25.13 4.53 -6.43
N ILE A 12 -26.12 5.23 -7.00
CA ILE A 12 -25.91 5.93 -8.28
C ILE A 12 -24.63 6.76 -8.09
N PRO A 13 -23.60 6.64 -8.94
CA PRO A 13 -22.34 7.35 -8.76
C PRO A 13 -22.62 8.84 -8.62
N ARG A 14 -22.42 9.37 -7.41
CA ARG A 14 -22.62 10.80 -7.11
C ARG A 14 -21.26 11.42 -6.94
N TYR A 15 -20.85 12.20 -7.94
CA TYR A 15 -19.70 13.07 -7.79
C TYR A 15 -20.11 14.33 -7.04
N LYS A 16 -19.43 14.60 -5.93
CA LYS A 16 -19.47 15.90 -5.26
C LYS A 16 -18.02 16.37 -5.09
N PRO A 17 -17.67 17.57 -5.57
CA PRO A 17 -16.32 18.11 -5.38
C PRO A 17 -15.98 18.17 -3.89
N TYR A 18 -14.96 17.40 -3.49
CA TYR A 18 -14.43 17.46 -2.13
C TYR A 18 -13.48 18.65 -2.01
N LYS A 19 -13.78 19.59 -1.10
CA LYS A 19 -12.99 20.83 -0.92
C LYS A 19 -12.04 20.80 0.27
N GLY A 20 -12.07 19.74 1.08
CA GLY A 20 -11.17 19.58 2.23
C GLY A 20 -9.77 19.10 1.83
N ALA A 21 -8.87 19.08 2.82
CA ALA A 21 -7.59 18.37 2.76
C ALA A 21 -7.77 16.90 3.16
N ALA A 22 -6.77 16.06 2.90
CA ALA A 22 -6.75 14.72 3.49
C ALA A 22 -6.53 14.81 5.02
N GLY A 23 -7.04 13.83 5.76
CA GLY A 23 -6.92 13.77 7.22
C GLY A 23 -7.90 14.69 7.95
N GLY A 24 -7.40 15.38 8.99
CA GLY A 24 -8.15 16.39 9.72
C GLY A 24 -9.47 15.97 10.36
N TRP A 25 -10.42 16.91 10.44
CA TRP A 25 -11.75 16.67 11.00
C TRP A 25 -12.53 15.56 10.27
N GLY A 26 -12.35 15.42 8.95
CA GLY A 26 -13.02 14.37 8.17
C GLY A 26 -12.62 12.97 8.64
N ALA A 27 -11.33 12.75 8.84
CA ALA A 27 -10.82 11.48 9.35
C ALA A 27 -11.31 11.22 10.79
N LEU A 28 -11.27 12.23 11.67
CA LEU A 28 -11.76 12.08 13.06
C LEU A 28 -13.25 11.74 13.14
N ILE A 29 -14.09 12.41 12.33
CA ILE A 29 -15.53 12.12 12.27
C ILE A 29 -15.77 10.68 11.80
N SER A 30 -15.06 10.25 10.75
CA SER A 30 -15.17 8.89 10.24
C SER A 30 -14.75 7.84 11.29
N VAL A 31 -13.61 8.03 11.96
CA VAL A 31 -13.18 7.14 13.05
C VAL A 31 -14.23 7.09 14.16
N THR A 32 -14.78 8.24 14.55
CA THR A 32 -15.79 8.34 15.62
C THR A 32 -17.09 7.61 15.25
N GLN A 33 -17.55 7.74 14.01
CA GLN A 33 -18.74 7.03 13.51
C GLN A 33 -18.55 5.50 13.55
N HIS A 34 -17.40 5.02 13.10
CA HIS A 34 -17.09 3.58 13.13
C HIS A 34 -16.93 3.06 14.55
N TRP A 35 -16.34 3.86 15.44
CA TRP A 35 -16.19 3.54 16.85
C TRP A 35 -17.54 3.38 17.55
N LEU A 36 -18.46 4.32 17.34
CA LEU A 36 -19.83 4.26 17.88
C LEU A 36 -20.62 3.08 17.33
N GLY A 37 -20.38 2.68 16.08
CA GLY A 37 -21.07 1.56 15.43
C GLY A 37 -20.57 0.14 15.78
N SER A 38 -19.53 0.02 16.63
CA SER A 38 -18.82 -1.25 16.89
C SER A 38 -19.35 -2.10 18.05
N ASP A 39 -20.34 -1.59 18.79
CA ASP A 39 -20.91 -2.21 19.99
C ASP A 39 -19.88 -2.53 21.13
N ASN A 40 -18.61 -2.11 21.01
CA ASN A 40 -17.51 -2.44 21.94
C ASN A 40 -16.47 -1.32 22.20
N ALA A 41 -16.93 -0.08 22.28
CA ALA A 41 -16.11 1.13 22.35
C ALA A 41 -14.91 1.11 23.35
N LEU A 42 -15.10 0.59 24.57
CA LEU A 42 -14.07 0.56 25.62
C LEU A 42 -12.92 -0.41 25.33
N LYS A 43 -13.21 -1.60 24.77
CA LYS A 43 -12.18 -2.56 24.40
C LYS A 43 -11.36 -2.03 23.22
N ASN A 44 -12.04 -1.36 22.28
CA ASN A 44 -11.41 -0.80 21.09
C ASN A 44 -10.39 0.28 21.46
N LEU A 45 -10.73 1.17 22.40
CA LEU A 45 -9.79 2.18 22.89
C LEU A 45 -8.51 1.58 23.47
N ARG A 46 -8.63 0.53 24.31
CA ARG A 46 -7.46 -0.15 24.89
C ARG A 46 -6.60 -0.85 23.83
N MET A 47 -7.21 -1.43 22.80
CA MET A 47 -6.47 -2.07 21.71
C MET A 47 -5.77 -1.03 20.84
N MET A 48 -6.43 0.08 20.53
CA MET A 48 -5.86 1.18 19.74
C MET A 48 -4.65 1.83 20.41
N LEU A 49 -4.67 1.97 21.74
CA LEU A 49 -3.51 2.44 22.51
C LEU A 49 -2.31 1.47 22.47
N LYS A 50 -2.51 0.22 22.04
CA LYS A 50 -1.44 -0.78 21.87
C LYS A 50 -1.03 -0.95 20.40
N THR A 51 -1.73 -0.33 19.45
CA THR A 51 -1.45 -0.49 18.02
C THR A 51 -0.18 0.27 17.64
N ASN A 52 0.76 -0.39 16.95
CA ASN A 52 2.05 0.15 16.50
C ASN A 52 2.92 0.69 17.65
N GLN A 53 2.82 0.07 18.82
CA GLN A 53 3.59 0.44 20.03
C GLN A 53 4.56 -0.68 20.40
N ASN A 54 5.67 -0.33 21.06
CA ASN A 54 6.60 -1.30 21.63
C ASN A 54 5.88 -2.20 22.66
N GLY A 55 5.94 -3.52 22.47
CA GLY A 55 5.19 -4.50 23.29
C GLY A 55 3.67 -4.53 23.00
N GLY A 56 3.25 -3.89 21.91
CA GLY A 56 1.90 -3.88 21.37
C GLY A 56 1.72 -4.87 20.22
N PHE A 57 0.96 -4.48 19.20
CA PHE A 57 0.79 -5.25 17.96
C PHE A 57 0.75 -4.33 16.75
N ASP A 58 1.20 -4.84 15.61
CA ASP A 58 1.22 -4.09 14.35
C ASP A 58 -0.18 -3.99 13.76
N CYS A 59 -0.49 -2.81 13.23
CA CYS A 59 -1.76 -2.54 12.59
C CYS A 59 -1.90 -3.38 11.31
N PRO A 60 -2.93 -4.24 11.17
CA PRO A 60 -3.09 -5.08 9.98
C PRO A 60 -3.60 -4.30 8.73
N GLY A 61 -3.73 -2.97 8.85
CA GLY A 61 -4.39 -2.11 7.87
C GLY A 61 -3.43 -1.28 7.02
N CYS A 62 -2.13 -1.32 7.28
CA CYS A 62 -1.13 -0.49 6.59
C CYS A 62 0.25 -1.16 6.65
N ALA A 63 0.99 -1.15 5.55
CA ALA A 63 2.36 -1.67 5.47
C ALA A 63 3.46 -0.63 5.79
N TRP A 64 3.06 0.55 6.29
CA TRP A 64 3.99 1.63 6.61
C TRP A 64 4.77 1.32 7.89
N GLY A 65 6.09 1.55 7.86
CA GLY A 65 7.00 1.26 8.97
C GLY A 65 6.69 2.07 10.23
N ASP A 66 7.16 1.54 11.36
CA ASP A 66 7.01 2.19 12.66
C ASP A 66 8.14 3.18 12.96
N SER A 67 7.74 4.40 13.31
CA SER A 67 8.68 5.40 13.81
C SER A 67 9.20 4.95 15.19
N PRO A 68 10.52 5.09 15.47
CA PRO A 68 11.11 4.78 16.76
C PRO A 68 10.62 5.69 17.90
N GLU A 69 10.03 6.85 17.59
CA GLU A 69 9.59 7.82 18.60
C GLU A 69 8.34 7.39 19.37
N SER A 70 8.26 7.75 20.65
CA SER A 70 7.12 7.41 21.52
C SER A 70 5.96 8.40 21.38
N GLY A 71 5.09 8.20 20.39
CA GLY A 71 3.83 8.93 20.23
C GLY A 71 2.60 8.16 20.76
N MET A 72 1.60 8.86 21.33
CA MET A 72 0.39 8.21 21.88
C MET A 72 -0.56 7.62 20.82
N VAL A 73 -0.51 8.12 19.57
CA VAL A 73 -1.40 7.68 18.47
C VAL A 73 -0.57 7.42 17.22
N LYS A 74 -0.43 6.14 16.85
CA LYS A 74 0.36 5.67 15.69
C LYS A 74 -0.49 4.93 14.64
N PHE A 75 -1.80 5.18 14.59
CA PHE A 75 -2.71 4.56 13.62
C PHE A 75 -3.42 5.63 12.79
N CYS A 76 -3.71 5.31 11.53
CA CYS A 76 -4.55 6.12 10.66
C CYS A 76 -6.03 5.74 10.81
N GLU A 77 -6.92 6.44 10.08
CA GLU A 77 -8.35 6.10 10.02
C GLU A 77 -8.59 4.63 9.62
N ASN A 78 -7.88 4.13 8.61
CA ASN A 78 -8.01 2.74 8.16
C ASN A 78 -7.52 1.75 9.21
N GLY A 79 -6.45 2.09 9.93
CA GLY A 79 -5.97 1.28 11.04
C GLY A 79 -6.97 1.21 12.19
N ALA A 80 -7.59 2.34 12.52
CA ALA A 80 -8.66 2.39 13.51
C ALA A 80 -9.85 1.51 13.11
N LYS A 81 -10.28 1.56 11.84
CA LYS A 81 -11.33 0.68 11.31
C LYS A 81 -10.93 -0.79 11.42
N ALA A 82 -9.71 -1.16 11.01
CA ALA A 82 -9.27 -2.55 11.08
C ALA A 82 -9.32 -3.11 12.52
N VAL A 83 -8.78 -2.37 13.51
CA VAL A 83 -8.85 -2.75 14.92
C VAL A 83 -10.30 -2.84 15.43
N ASN A 84 -11.15 -1.91 14.99
CA ASN A 84 -12.56 -1.87 15.36
C ASN A 84 -13.33 -3.11 14.86
N TRP A 85 -13.03 -3.56 13.64
CA TRP A 85 -13.61 -4.78 13.07
C TRP A 85 -13.15 -6.03 13.79
N GLU A 86 -11.86 -6.13 14.12
CA GLU A 86 -11.32 -7.25 14.90
C GLU A 86 -11.95 -7.36 16.29
N ALA A 87 -12.26 -6.22 16.91
CA ALA A 87 -12.76 -6.15 18.28
C ALA A 87 -14.30 -6.13 18.42
N THR A 88 -15.03 -6.28 17.31
CA THR A 88 -16.51 -6.32 17.27
C THR A 88 -17.08 -7.35 18.26
N LYS A 89 -18.29 -7.08 18.79
CA LYS A 89 -19.07 -8.06 19.57
C LYS A 89 -19.98 -8.94 18.71
N ARG A 90 -20.17 -8.60 17.43
CA ARG A 90 -21.07 -9.34 16.56
C ARG A 90 -20.49 -10.69 16.21
N ARG A 91 -21.36 -11.69 16.17
CA ARG A 91 -21.01 -13.08 15.97
C ARG A 91 -21.92 -13.67 14.92
N VAL A 92 -21.31 -14.43 14.03
CA VAL A 92 -21.96 -15.27 13.04
C VAL A 92 -21.90 -16.68 13.59
N ASP A 93 -23.01 -17.12 14.19
CA ASP A 93 -23.13 -18.36 14.95
C ASP A 93 -23.86 -19.46 14.14
N PRO A 94 -24.08 -20.66 14.68
CA PRO A 94 -24.79 -21.73 13.97
C PRO A 94 -26.21 -21.36 13.57
N ALA A 95 -26.88 -20.52 14.37
CA ALA A 95 -28.24 -20.09 14.08
C ALA A 95 -28.28 -19.18 12.85
N PHE A 96 -27.23 -18.40 12.61
CA PHE A 96 -27.06 -17.63 11.38
C PHE A 96 -26.99 -18.55 10.15
N PHE A 97 -26.12 -19.57 10.18
CA PHE A 97 -25.98 -20.49 9.03
C PHE A 97 -27.15 -21.46 8.87
N ALA A 98 -27.89 -21.75 9.94
CA ALA A 98 -29.18 -22.42 9.85
C ALA A 98 -30.25 -21.56 9.15
N ARG A 99 -30.13 -20.22 9.24
CA ARG A 99 -31.05 -19.27 8.60
C ARG A 99 -30.73 -19.05 7.13
N TYR A 100 -29.46 -18.81 6.78
CA TYR A 100 -29.06 -18.45 5.41
C TYR A 100 -28.42 -19.62 4.65
N SER A 101 -28.87 -19.85 3.41
CA SER A 101 -28.18 -20.76 2.49
C SER A 101 -26.96 -20.06 1.91
N VAL A 102 -25.98 -20.81 1.40
CA VAL A 102 -24.80 -20.23 0.75
C VAL A 102 -25.22 -19.44 -0.49
N SER A 103 -26.16 -19.95 -1.29
CA SER A 103 -26.72 -19.20 -2.42
C SER A 103 -27.35 -17.86 -1.99
N ALA A 104 -28.08 -17.83 -0.87
CA ALA A 104 -28.65 -16.59 -0.34
C ALA A 104 -27.60 -15.60 0.17
N LEU A 105 -26.48 -16.10 0.71
CA LEU A 105 -25.34 -15.28 1.13
C LEU A 105 -24.60 -14.68 -0.07
N LEU A 106 -24.47 -15.43 -1.18
CA LEU A 106 -23.85 -14.95 -2.42
C LEU A 106 -24.61 -13.77 -3.07
N GLU A 107 -25.90 -13.62 -2.79
CA GLU A 107 -26.71 -12.48 -3.24
C GLU A 107 -26.51 -11.22 -2.39
N GLN A 108 -25.84 -11.32 -1.24
CA GLN A 108 -25.62 -10.18 -0.35
C GLN A 108 -24.37 -9.40 -0.74
N SER A 109 -24.34 -8.12 -0.35
CA SER A 109 -23.15 -7.29 -0.54
C SER A 109 -22.03 -7.67 0.43
N ASP A 110 -20.78 -7.42 0.05
CA ASP A 110 -19.62 -7.58 0.94
C ASP A 110 -19.79 -6.79 2.24
N TYR A 111 -20.37 -5.58 2.14
CA TYR A 111 -20.66 -4.75 3.30
C TYR A 111 -21.64 -5.46 4.24
N TRP A 112 -22.73 -6.01 3.72
CA TRP A 112 -23.70 -6.73 4.52
C TRP A 112 -23.08 -7.96 5.18
N LEU A 113 -22.31 -8.75 4.42
CA LEU A 113 -21.66 -9.97 4.90
C LEU A 113 -20.69 -9.66 6.05
N GLU A 114 -19.82 -8.68 5.86
CA GLU A 114 -18.85 -8.26 6.87
C GLU A 114 -19.56 -7.75 8.15
N TYR A 115 -20.70 -7.05 7.99
CA TYR A 115 -21.42 -6.46 9.12
C TYR A 115 -22.09 -7.49 10.04
N GLN A 116 -22.24 -8.74 9.59
CA GLN A 116 -22.80 -9.83 10.41
C GLN A 116 -21.86 -10.24 11.57
N GLY A 117 -20.56 -9.99 11.43
CA GLY A 117 -19.57 -10.18 12.49
C GLY A 117 -18.67 -11.39 12.30
N ARG A 118 -18.08 -11.86 13.41
CA ARG A 118 -17.03 -12.88 13.40
C ARG A 118 -17.59 -14.30 13.44
N LEU A 119 -17.02 -15.22 12.67
CA LEU A 119 -17.27 -16.65 12.78
C LEU A 119 -16.90 -17.16 14.18
N THR A 120 -17.76 -17.99 14.78
CA THR A 120 -17.56 -18.52 16.14
C THR A 120 -17.00 -19.93 16.20
N GLU A 121 -17.16 -20.72 15.13
CA GLU A 121 -16.78 -22.13 15.10
C GLU A 121 -16.45 -22.61 13.68
N PRO A 122 -15.78 -23.76 13.53
CA PRO A 122 -15.54 -24.37 12.23
C PRO A 122 -16.86 -24.79 11.58
N LEU A 123 -16.89 -24.69 10.25
CA LEU A 123 -18.06 -25.01 9.44
C LEU A 123 -17.67 -25.94 8.29
N ALA A 124 -18.59 -26.81 7.90
CA ALA A 124 -18.50 -27.62 6.69
C ALA A 124 -19.69 -27.30 5.78
N TYR A 125 -19.45 -27.14 4.49
CA TYR A 125 -20.53 -26.95 3.52
C TYR A 125 -21.26 -28.27 3.27
N ASP A 126 -22.59 -28.21 3.31
CA ASP A 126 -23.48 -29.31 2.97
C ASP A 126 -24.25 -28.94 1.69
N ALA A 127 -23.92 -29.65 0.61
CA ALA A 127 -24.48 -29.41 -0.72
C ALA A 127 -25.96 -29.84 -0.85
N GLU A 128 -26.43 -30.81 -0.06
CA GLU A 128 -27.84 -31.24 -0.10
C GLU A 128 -28.76 -30.16 0.46
N THR A 129 -28.27 -29.42 1.46
CA THR A 129 -29.04 -28.36 2.14
C THR A 129 -28.65 -26.95 1.71
N ASP A 130 -27.63 -26.81 0.87
CA ASP A 130 -27.00 -25.55 0.47
C ASP A 130 -26.60 -24.68 1.68
N ARG A 131 -26.06 -25.28 2.74
CA ARG A 131 -25.79 -24.57 4.01
C ARG A 131 -24.47 -24.96 4.63
N TYR A 132 -23.86 -24.01 5.32
CA TYR A 132 -22.78 -24.32 6.25
C TYR A 132 -23.34 -24.95 7.53
N LYS A 133 -22.76 -26.05 7.96
CA LYS A 133 -23.10 -26.76 9.20
C LYS A 133 -21.90 -26.74 10.15
N PRO A 134 -22.12 -26.54 11.46
CA PRO A 134 -21.08 -26.70 12.47
C PRO A 134 -20.34 -28.03 12.36
N ILE A 135 -19.03 -27.97 12.53
CA ILE A 135 -18.17 -29.15 12.66
C ILE A 135 -17.19 -28.90 13.83
N SER A 136 -16.87 -29.94 14.60
CA SER A 136 -15.85 -29.81 15.64
C SER A 136 -14.47 -29.58 15.01
N TRP A 137 -13.56 -28.95 15.76
CA TRP A 137 -12.17 -28.77 15.32
C TRP A 137 -11.49 -30.10 14.94
N ASP A 138 -11.65 -31.14 15.77
CA ASP A 138 -11.07 -32.47 15.48
C ASP A 138 -11.61 -33.07 14.17
N ASN A 139 -12.91 -32.93 13.92
CA ASN A 139 -13.53 -33.44 12.70
C ASN A 139 -13.13 -32.59 11.47
N ALA A 140 -12.97 -31.27 11.62
CA ALA A 140 -12.44 -30.40 10.57
C ALA A 140 -11.00 -30.79 10.21
N PHE A 141 -10.12 -30.99 11.20
CA PHE A 141 -8.75 -31.43 10.95
C PHE A 141 -8.71 -32.83 10.31
N ALA A 142 -9.53 -33.77 10.79
CA ALA A 142 -9.62 -35.10 10.20
C ALA A 142 -10.10 -35.07 8.75
N LEU A 143 -11.09 -34.20 8.44
CA LEU A 143 -11.60 -34.01 7.08
C LEU A 143 -10.52 -33.44 6.15
N ILE A 144 -9.85 -32.36 6.56
CA ILE A 144 -8.75 -31.75 5.80
C ILE A 144 -7.64 -32.80 5.57
N ALA A 145 -7.22 -33.51 6.62
CA ALA A 145 -6.18 -34.53 6.52
C ALA A 145 -6.57 -35.68 5.59
N LYS A 146 -7.84 -36.11 5.60
CA LYS A 146 -8.35 -37.14 4.68
C LYS A 146 -8.20 -36.69 3.23
N HIS A 147 -8.59 -35.45 2.90
CA HIS A 147 -8.48 -34.95 1.53
C HIS A 147 -7.02 -34.82 1.09
N LEU A 148 -6.17 -34.22 1.91
CA LEU A 148 -4.73 -34.08 1.62
C LEU A 148 -4.06 -35.45 1.40
N LYS A 149 -4.27 -36.42 2.29
CA LYS A 149 -3.66 -37.76 2.16
C LYS A 149 -4.11 -38.55 0.93
N ASN A 150 -5.28 -38.22 0.38
CA ASN A 150 -5.84 -38.90 -0.79
C ASN A 150 -5.47 -38.23 -2.12
N LEU A 151 -4.75 -37.10 -2.10
CA LEU A 151 -4.28 -36.49 -3.33
C LEU A 151 -3.20 -37.37 -3.99
N PRO A 152 -3.27 -37.61 -5.31
CA PRO A 152 -2.26 -38.40 -6.03
C PRO A 152 -0.84 -37.83 -5.94
N SER A 153 -0.71 -36.53 -5.71
CA SER A 153 0.55 -35.82 -5.53
C SER A 153 0.34 -34.62 -4.59
N PRO A 154 1.30 -34.30 -3.71
CA PRO A 154 1.20 -33.11 -2.86
C PRO A 154 1.14 -31.81 -3.66
N ASN A 155 1.63 -31.79 -4.90
CA ASN A 155 1.56 -30.63 -5.80
C ASN A 155 0.15 -30.36 -6.35
N MET A 156 -0.82 -31.23 -6.10
CA MET A 156 -2.24 -30.98 -6.41
C MET A 156 -2.98 -30.19 -5.32
N ALA A 157 -2.32 -29.88 -4.21
CA ALA A 157 -2.81 -28.93 -3.22
C ALA A 157 -2.14 -27.57 -3.40
N GLU A 158 -2.90 -26.51 -3.16
CA GLU A 158 -2.43 -25.13 -3.10
C GLU A 158 -2.66 -24.59 -1.70
N PHE A 159 -1.64 -23.95 -1.14
CA PHE A 159 -1.66 -23.43 0.22
C PHE A 159 -1.45 -21.93 0.21
N TYR A 160 -2.52 -21.19 -0.08
CA TYR A 160 -2.49 -19.73 -0.16
C TYR A 160 -2.35 -19.08 1.21
N THR A 161 -1.42 -18.14 1.34
CA THR A 161 -1.24 -17.31 2.54
C THR A 161 -1.43 -15.83 2.24
N SER A 162 -1.41 -15.01 3.30
CA SER A 162 -1.50 -13.56 3.20
C SER A 162 -0.42 -12.90 4.06
N GLY A 163 0.13 -11.79 3.58
CA GLY A 163 0.98 -10.87 4.36
C GLY A 163 0.31 -10.24 5.57
N ARG A 164 -0.99 -10.52 5.84
CA ARG A 164 -1.66 -10.20 7.10
C ARG A 164 -1.47 -11.25 8.19
N ALA A 165 -1.00 -12.45 7.85
CA ALA A 165 -0.63 -13.45 8.84
C ALA A 165 0.61 -12.98 9.62
N SER A 166 0.70 -13.35 10.90
CA SER A 166 1.92 -13.07 11.67
C SER A 166 3.10 -13.87 11.11
N ASN A 167 4.32 -13.40 11.33
CA ASN A 167 5.53 -14.09 10.89
C ASN A 167 5.61 -15.51 11.47
N GLU A 168 5.19 -15.71 12.72
CA GLU A 168 5.18 -17.01 13.39
C GLU A 168 4.15 -17.96 12.77
N ALA A 169 2.94 -17.47 12.50
CA ALA A 169 1.90 -18.26 11.87
C ALA A 169 2.29 -18.66 10.44
N ALA A 170 2.82 -17.70 9.66
CA ALA A 170 3.33 -17.94 8.32
C ALA A 170 4.49 -18.96 8.34
N TYR A 171 5.41 -18.85 9.31
CA TYR A 171 6.52 -19.79 9.48
C TYR A 171 6.05 -21.23 9.75
N LEU A 172 5.11 -21.41 10.67
CA LEU A 172 4.56 -22.73 10.98
C LEU A 172 3.77 -23.31 9.80
N TYR A 173 2.98 -22.46 9.12
CA TYR A 173 2.20 -22.86 7.96
C TYR A 173 3.10 -23.34 6.82
N GLN A 174 4.15 -22.58 6.46
CA GLN A 174 5.09 -23.00 5.42
C GLN A 174 5.86 -24.28 5.79
N LEU A 175 6.15 -24.50 7.09
CA LEU A 175 6.85 -25.69 7.56
C LEU A 175 5.96 -26.92 7.38
N PHE A 176 4.68 -26.80 7.76
CA PHE A 176 3.67 -27.83 7.53
C PHE A 176 3.54 -28.17 6.04
N VAL A 177 3.42 -27.18 5.16
CA VAL A 177 3.24 -27.39 3.72
C VAL A 177 4.46 -28.07 3.08
N ARG A 178 5.67 -27.66 3.46
CA ARG A 178 6.90 -28.31 2.99
C ARG A 178 7.05 -29.73 3.53
N ALA A 179 6.64 -29.98 4.79
CA ALA A 179 6.60 -31.33 5.36
C ALA A 179 5.53 -32.21 4.69
N TYR A 180 4.43 -31.63 4.22
CA TYR A 180 3.43 -32.31 3.40
C TYR A 180 3.98 -32.70 2.00
N GLY A 181 5.02 -32.03 1.52
CA GLY A 181 5.80 -32.44 0.36
C GLY A 181 5.62 -31.57 -0.89
N THR A 182 5.17 -30.33 -0.75
CA THR A 182 4.99 -29.38 -1.86
C THR A 182 5.59 -28.01 -1.54
N ASN A 183 5.91 -27.26 -2.59
CA ASN A 183 6.22 -25.82 -2.54
C ASN A 183 5.13 -24.97 -3.20
N ASN A 184 3.95 -25.54 -3.50
CA ASN A 184 2.82 -24.82 -4.08
C ASN A 184 2.16 -23.89 -3.04
N PHE A 185 2.78 -22.73 -2.85
CA PHE A 185 2.53 -21.80 -1.76
C PHE A 185 2.44 -20.36 -2.30
N PRO A 186 1.39 -20.04 -3.08
CA PRO A 186 1.15 -18.67 -3.50
C PRO A 186 0.79 -17.79 -2.31
N ASP A 187 1.13 -16.52 -2.40
CA ASP A 187 0.85 -15.51 -1.38
C ASP A 187 0.28 -14.25 -2.03
N CYS A 188 -0.46 -13.45 -1.26
CA CYS A 188 -0.97 -12.17 -1.76
C CYS A 188 0.14 -11.22 -2.25
N SER A 189 1.39 -11.38 -1.77
CA SER A 189 2.54 -10.60 -2.24
C SER A 189 2.94 -10.94 -3.68
N ASN A 190 2.57 -12.09 -4.25
CA ASN A 190 2.78 -12.37 -5.67
C ASN A 190 2.13 -11.30 -6.56
N MET A 191 0.95 -10.83 -6.16
CA MET A 191 0.23 -9.77 -6.88
C MET A 191 0.73 -8.36 -6.57
N CYS A 192 1.52 -8.15 -5.51
CA CYS A 192 1.86 -6.81 -5.00
C CYS A 192 3.37 -6.49 -5.09
N HIS A 193 4.22 -7.41 -4.65
CA HIS A 193 5.65 -7.20 -4.45
C HIS A 193 6.54 -8.05 -5.37
N GLU A 194 6.03 -9.07 -6.05
CA GLU A 194 6.89 -9.96 -6.83
C GLU A 194 7.64 -9.23 -7.96
N ALA A 195 6.94 -8.38 -8.71
CA ALA A 195 7.57 -7.58 -9.76
C ALA A 195 8.72 -6.70 -9.23
N SER A 196 8.49 -6.02 -8.09
CA SER A 196 9.54 -5.18 -7.47
C SER A 196 10.65 -6.02 -6.83
N GLY A 197 10.33 -7.17 -6.26
CA GLY A 197 11.31 -8.10 -5.68
C GLY A 197 12.28 -8.64 -6.74
N VAL A 198 11.77 -9.02 -7.91
CA VAL A 198 12.59 -9.46 -9.05
C VAL A 198 13.47 -8.31 -9.54
N ALA A 199 12.88 -7.14 -9.82
CA ALA A 199 13.61 -5.99 -10.35
C ALA A 199 14.70 -5.50 -9.38
N LEU A 200 14.39 -5.33 -8.09
CA LEU A 200 15.38 -4.87 -7.11
C LEU A 200 16.47 -5.91 -6.84
N SER A 201 16.15 -7.21 -6.86
CA SER A 201 17.18 -8.24 -6.71
C SER A 201 18.18 -8.22 -7.86
N GLN A 202 17.71 -7.94 -9.08
CA GLN A 202 18.58 -7.80 -10.26
C GLN A 202 19.36 -6.48 -10.24
N SER A 203 18.76 -5.38 -9.79
CA SER A 203 19.38 -4.05 -9.83
C SER A 203 20.31 -3.75 -8.66
N VAL A 204 19.96 -4.16 -7.44
CA VAL A 204 20.69 -3.80 -6.20
C VAL A 204 20.93 -4.99 -5.26
N GLY A 205 20.57 -6.21 -5.66
CA GLY A 205 20.84 -7.43 -4.91
C GLY A 205 19.90 -7.71 -3.73
N VAL A 206 18.93 -6.82 -3.44
CA VAL A 206 17.97 -6.96 -2.33
C VAL A 206 16.55 -6.71 -2.80
N GLY A 207 15.68 -7.70 -2.72
CA GLY A 207 14.26 -7.60 -3.13
C GLY A 207 13.34 -6.82 -2.16
N LYS A 208 13.88 -5.89 -1.38
CA LYS A 208 13.16 -5.12 -0.35
C LYS A 208 13.58 -3.65 -0.39
N GLY A 209 12.76 -2.78 0.20
CA GLY A 209 13.10 -1.37 0.35
C GLY A 209 14.42 -1.18 1.11
N THR A 210 15.27 -0.30 0.59
CA THR A 210 16.59 0.03 1.14
C THR A 210 16.58 1.30 2.00
N VAL A 211 15.40 1.89 2.17
CA VAL A 211 15.17 3.18 2.85
C VAL A 211 14.51 2.93 4.20
N THR A 212 15.02 3.60 5.22
CA THR A 212 14.49 3.62 6.58
C THR A 212 13.61 4.85 6.80
N PHE A 213 12.90 4.90 7.92
CA PHE A 213 12.05 6.05 8.24
C PHE A 213 12.89 7.34 8.44
N GLU A 214 14.07 7.24 9.05
CA GLU A 214 14.98 8.37 9.33
C GLU A 214 15.50 9.04 8.04
N ASP A 215 15.62 8.29 6.95
CA ASP A 215 16.07 8.85 5.67
C ASP A 215 15.14 9.95 5.14
N PHE A 216 13.84 9.92 5.48
CA PHE A 216 12.89 10.99 5.11
C PHE A 216 13.24 12.35 5.75
N GLU A 217 13.93 12.35 6.89
CA GLU A 217 14.39 13.57 7.56
C GLU A 217 15.58 14.20 6.83
N HIS A 218 16.38 13.38 6.14
CA HIS A 218 17.58 13.79 5.42
C HIS A 218 17.37 14.03 3.92
N ALA A 219 16.29 13.49 3.35
CA ALA A 219 15.98 13.64 1.94
C ALA A 219 15.72 15.11 1.56
N ASP A 220 16.32 15.53 0.45
CA ASP A 220 16.08 16.82 -0.19
C ASP A 220 15.28 16.69 -1.51
N ALA A 221 15.12 15.47 -2.01
CA ALA A 221 14.19 15.12 -3.08
C ALA A 221 13.51 13.77 -2.80
N ILE A 222 12.17 13.72 -2.89
CA ILE A 222 11.36 12.51 -2.69
C ILE A 222 10.42 12.37 -3.88
N PHE A 223 10.57 11.29 -4.64
CA PHE A 223 9.70 10.94 -5.76
C PHE A 223 8.67 9.92 -5.29
N VAL A 224 7.38 10.24 -5.43
CA VAL A 224 6.25 9.35 -5.10
C VAL A 224 5.60 8.90 -6.40
N LEU A 225 5.92 7.69 -6.83
CA LEU A 225 5.57 7.11 -8.14
C LEU A 225 4.45 6.07 -7.99
N GLY A 226 3.33 6.25 -8.69
CA GLY A 226 2.27 5.24 -8.75
C GLY A 226 1.70 4.82 -7.38
N GLN A 227 1.72 5.72 -6.39
CA GLN A 227 1.23 5.47 -5.03
C GLN A 227 0.25 6.56 -4.59
N ASN A 228 -0.76 6.18 -3.81
CA ASN A 228 -1.70 7.09 -3.14
C ASN A 228 -1.53 6.99 -1.61
N PRO A 229 -0.61 7.74 -0.99
CA PRO A 229 -0.40 7.70 0.45
C PRO A 229 -1.66 8.02 1.24
N GLY A 230 -2.51 8.95 0.79
CA GLY A 230 -3.72 9.32 1.52
C GLY A 230 -4.71 8.18 1.76
N THR A 231 -4.73 7.18 0.88
CA THR A 231 -5.61 6.01 1.01
C THR A 231 -4.87 4.77 1.50
N ASN A 232 -3.63 4.55 1.02
CA ASN A 232 -2.92 3.29 1.18
C ASN A 232 -1.93 3.34 2.34
N HIS A 233 -1.24 4.48 2.54
CA HIS A 233 -0.24 4.67 3.58
C HIS A 233 -0.40 6.04 4.28
N PRO A 234 -1.52 6.33 4.97
CA PRO A 234 -1.81 7.71 5.39
C PRO A 234 -0.78 8.29 6.36
N ARG A 235 -0.04 7.42 7.07
CA ARG A 235 1.07 7.81 7.95
C ARG A 235 2.27 8.41 7.20
N MET A 236 2.40 8.18 5.89
CA MET A 236 3.43 8.80 5.05
C MET A 236 3.16 10.29 4.78
N LEU A 237 1.91 10.76 4.93
CA LEU A 237 1.55 12.16 4.65
C LEU A 237 2.27 13.15 5.56
N GLU A 238 2.57 12.76 6.80
CA GLU A 238 3.29 13.59 7.76
C GLU A 238 4.77 13.79 7.34
N PRO A 239 5.58 12.72 7.11
CA PRO A 239 6.93 12.87 6.57
C PRO A 239 7.02 13.66 5.25
N LEU A 240 6.07 13.46 4.33
CA LEU A 240 6.04 14.20 3.06
C LEU A 240 5.81 15.70 3.29
N ARG A 241 4.87 16.04 4.18
CA ARG A 241 4.59 17.42 4.56
C ARG A 241 5.80 18.07 5.23
N GLU A 242 6.45 17.37 6.15
CA GLU A 242 7.65 17.85 6.85
C GLU A 242 8.80 18.10 5.88
N ALA A 243 8.99 17.21 4.89
CA ALA A 243 9.95 17.39 3.83
C ALA A 243 9.67 18.68 3.02
N VAL A 244 8.42 18.90 2.60
CA VAL A 244 8.04 20.16 1.90
C VAL A 244 8.28 21.38 2.80
N GLN A 245 7.96 21.31 4.09
CA GLN A 245 8.18 22.41 5.03
C GLN A 245 9.67 22.73 5.23
N ARG A 246 10.53 21.70 5.18
CA ARG A 246 12.00 21.83 5.20
C ARG A 246 12.56 22.39 3.88
N GLY A 247 11.76 22.44 2.83
CA GLY A 247 12.16 22.91 1.50
C GLY A 247 12.67 21.81 0.57
N ALA A 248 12.49 20.53 0.95
CA ALA A 248 12.76 19.40 0.07
C ALA A 248 11.76 19.38 -1.10
N GLN A 249 12.21 18.85 -2.23
CA GLN A 249 11.37 18.64 -3.40
C GLN A 249 10.57 17.36 -3.22
N VAL A 250 9.25 17.43 -3.23
CA VAL A 250 8.41 16.25 -3.21
C VAL A 250 7.66 16.18 -4.54
N VAL A 251 8.02 15.19 -5.35
CA VAL A 251 7.57 15.04 -6.73
C VAL A 251 6.59 13.88 -6.82
N CYS A 252 5.34 14.16 -7.14
CA CYS A 252 4.32 13.12 -7.33
C CYS A 252 4.17 12.77 -8.80
N VAL A 253 4.25 11.49 -9.14
CA VAL A 253 4.01 10.97 -10.49
C VAL A 253 2.87 9.97 -10.42
N ASN A 254 1.70 10.39 -10.86
CA ASN A 254 0.50 9.56 -10.79
C ASN A 254 -0.57 10.07 -11.79
N PRO A 255 -1.17 9.21 -12.63
CA PRO A 255 -2.24 9.63 -13.53
C PRO A 255 -3.46 10.25 -12.79
N LEU A 256 -3.73 9.76 -11.58
CA LEU A 256 -4.87 10.18 -10.75
C LEU A 256 -4.45 11.22 -9.70
N LYS A 257 -5.07 12.41 -9.73
CA LYS A 257 -4.92 13.40 -8.66
C LYS A 257 -5.63 12.95 -7.39
N GLU A 258 -4.87 12.81 -6.31
CA GLU A 258 -5.34 12.39 -4.99
C GLU A 258 -5.13 13.52 -3.97
N ARG A 259 -6.05 13.68 -3.02
CA ARG A 259 -6.04 14.81 -2.09
C ARG A 259 -4.88 14.77 -1.10
N GLY A 260 -4.53 13.58 -0.60
CA GLY A 260 -3.37 13.37 0.27
C GLY A 260 -2.06 13.71 -0.41
N LEU A 261 -1.95 13.52 -1.73
CA LEU A 261 -0.80 13.98 -2.49
C LEU A 261 -0.77 15.49 -2.75
N GLU A 262 -1.88 16.21 -2.62
CA GLU A 262 -1.93 17.67 -2.80
C GLU A 262 -1.73 18.42 -1.48
N ARG A 263 -2.45 18.03 -0.42
CA ARG A 263 -2.47 18.73 0.86
C ARG A 263 -3.00 17.87 2.01
N PHE A 264 -2.47 18.12 3.20
CA PHE A 264 -2.77 17.38 4.41
C PHE A 264 -3.03 18.31 5.60
N GLN A 265 -4.09 18.03 6.36
CA GLN A 265 -4.33 18.64 7.67
C GLN A 265 -3.93 17.64 8.75
N HIS A 266 -2.94 18.02 9.58
CA HIS A 266 -2.40 17.13 10.59
C HIS A 266 -3.39 16.95 11.75
N PRO A 267 -3.97 15.74 11.96
CA PRO A 267 -5.02 15.55 12.97
C PRO A 267 -4.56 15.81 14.40
N GLN A 268 -3.26 15.68 14.66
CA GLN A 268 -2.67 15.89 15.99
C GLN A 268 -2.11 17.30 16.19
N HIS A 269 -2.22 18.22 15.20
CA HIS A 269 -1.71 19.60 15.32
C HIS A 269 -2.85 20.55 15.76
N PRO A 270 -2.94 20.96 17.03
CA PRO A 270 -4.14 21.61 17.58
C PRO A 270 -4.50 22.92 16.88
N VAL A 271 -3.49 23.74 16.54
CA VAL A 271 -3.71 25.04 15.88
C VAL A 271 -4.24 24.87 14.46
N GLU A 272 -3.79 23.84 13.73
CA GLU A 272 -4.27 23.59 12.36
C GLU A 272 -5.70 23.07 12.38
N MET A 273 -6.01 22.18 13.33
CA MET A 273 -7.36 21.67 13.55
C MET A 273 -8.33 22.80 13.92
N LEU A 274 -7.93 23.70 14.81
CA LEU A 274 -8.75 24.85 15.21
C LEU A 274 -8.94 25.88 14.09
N THR A 275 -7.93 26.10 13.26
CA THR A 275 -7.98 27.09 12.17
C THR A 275 -8.50 26.52 10.85
N ASN A 276 -8.77 25.21 10.78
CA ASN A 276 -9.01 24.48 9.53
C ASN A 276 -7.88 24.67 8.49
N GLY A 277 -6.64 24.84 8.96
CA GLY A 277 -5.46 24.96 8.10
C GLY A 277 -5.03 23.62 7.51
N ASP A 278 -4.44 23.67 6.32
CA ASP A 278 -3.78 22.55 5.66
C ASP A 278 -2.44 23.00 5.04
N ARG A 279 -1.55 22.04 4.76
CA ARG A 279 -0.24 22.28 4.17
C ARG A 279 -0.05 21.40 2.93
N PRO A 280 0.69 21.88 1.92
CA PRO A 280 1.01 21.07 0.74
C PRO A 280 1.86 19.85 1.14
N THR A 281 1.64 18.74 0.43
CA THR A 281 2.41 17.49 0.57
C THR A 281 3.29 17.21 -0.64
N ASN A 282 3.25 18.05 -1.67
CA ASN A 282 4.13 18.00 -2.83
C ASN A 282 4.61 19.40 -3.24
N THR A 283 5.68 19.44 -4.03
CA THR A 283 6.17 20.63 -4.75
C THR A 283 5.95 20.56 -6.26
N ALA A 284 5.75 19.37 -6.82
CA ALA A 284 5.41 19.15 -8.21
C ALA A 284 4.55 17.90 -8.40
N TYR A 285 3.75 17.91 -9.46
CA TYR A 285 2.82 16.83 -9.77
C TYR A 285 2.78 16.58 -11.28
N PHE A 286 3.20 15.38 -11.70
CA PHE A 286 3.20 14.94 -13.09
C PHE A 286 2.19 13.81 -13.30
N ARG A 287 1.47 13.85 -14.42
CA ARG A 287 0.38 12.92 -14.74
C ARG A 287 0.67 12.19 -16.04
N PRO A 288 1.53 11.16 -16.02
CA PRO A 288 1.79 10.38 -17.22
C PRO A 288 0.52 9.66 -17.69
N ALA A 289 0.53 9.24 -18.96
CA ALA A 289 -0.41 8.25 -19.46
C ALA A 289 -0.31 6.93 -18.65
N LEU A 290 -1.34 6.09 -18.74
CA LEU A 290 -1.29 4.76 -18.11
C LEU A 290 -0.13 3.95 -18.70
N GLY A 291 0.80 3.49 -17.87
CA GLY A 291 2.04 2.80 -18.28
C GLY A 291 3.14 3.73 -18.83
N GLY A 292 2.95 5.06 -18.77
CA GLY A 292 3.91 6.04 -19.29
C GLY A 292 5.04 6.40 -18.32
N ASP A 293 5.08 5.84 -17.12
CA ASP A 293 6.08 6.11 -16.09
C ASP A 293 7.50 5.67 -16.51
N MET A 294 7.65 4.53 -17.19
CA MET A 294 8.93 4.10 -17.74
C MET A 294 9.49 5.11 -18.75
N ALA A 295 8.63 5.64 -19.63
CA ALA A 295 9.02 6.64 -20.61
C ALA A 295 9.40 7.98 -19.95
N LEU A 296 8.69 8.38 -18.90
CA LEU A 296 9.08 9.54 -18.07
C LEU A 296 10.48 9.34 -17.48
N LEU A 297 10.75 8.19 -16.84
CA LEU A 297 12.06 7.89 -16.24
C LEU A 297 13.18 7.82 -17.31
N ARG A 298 12.89 7.26 -18.49
CA ARG A 298 13.79 7.26 -19.65
C ARG A 298 14.10 8.68 -20.11
N GLY A 299 13.09 9.53 -20.21
CA GLY A 299 13.23 10.94 -20.56
C GLY A 299 14.05 11.73 -19.54
N MET A 300 13.84 11.46 -18.25
CA MET A 300 14.66 12.04 -17.19
C MET A 300 16.13 11.67 -17.36
N ALA A 301 16.42 10.38 -17.55
CA ALA A 301 17.79 9.91 -17.77
C ALA A 301 18.42 10.51 -19.03
N LYS A 302 17.64 10.70 -20.10
CA LYS A 302 18.11 11.34 -21.34
C LYS A 302 18.49 12.80 -21.14
N PHE A 303 17.74 13.55 -20.33
CA PHE A 303 18.13 14.92 -19.95
C PHE A 303 19.42 14.94 -19.13
N LEU A 304 19.58 14.04 -18.17
CA LEU A 304 20.81 13.96 -17.38
C LEU A 304 22.03 13.66 -18.26
N LEU A 305 21.90 12.74 -19.23
CA LEU A 305 22.97 12.44 -20.18
C LEU A 305 23.29 13.64 -21.09
N GLN A 306 22.28 14.39 -21.53
CA GLN A 306 22.50 15.61 -22.29
C GLN A 306 23.27 16.64 -21.46
N TRP A 307 22.87 16.88 -20.22
CA TRP A 307 23.54 17.85 -19.34
C TRP A 307 24.94 17.41 -18.94
N GLU A 308 25.19 16.11 -18.80
CA GLU A 308 26.53 15.58 -18.60
C GLU A 308 27.46 15.97 -19.76
N ARG A 309 27.00 15.82 -21.01
CA ARG A 309 27.77 16.20 -22.20
C ARG A 309 28.00 17.71 -22.27
N ASP A 310 26.96 18.48 -21.99
CA ASP A 310 27.05 19.93 -21.99
C ASP A 310 28.07 20.41 -20.94
N ALA A 311 28.04 19.83 -19.73
CA ALA A 311 29.00 20.11 -18.67
C ALA A 311 30.43 19.74 -19.06
N GLN A 312 30.63 18.58 -19.70
CA GLN A 312 31.96 18.17 -20.22
C GLN A 312 32.49 19.15 -21.28
N LEU A 313 31.65 19.58 -22.21
CA LEU A 313 32.03 20.55 -23.26
C LEU A 313 32.35 21.94 -22.68
N ALA A 314 31.62 22.35 -21.64
CA ALA A 314 31.81 23.61 -20.95
C ALA A 314 32.89 23.58 -19.84
N ASN A 315 33.46 22.41 -19.56
CA ASN A 315 34.38 22.17 -18.44
C ASN A 315 33.78 22.57 -17.07
N GLU A 316 32.49 22.25 -16.88
CA GLU A 316 31.72 22.42 -15.66
C GLU A 316 31.69 21.13 -14.82
N PRO A 317 31.25 21.19 -13.54
CA PRO A 317 31.10 19.97 -12.73
C PRO A 317 30.20 18.94 -13.40
N SER A 318 30.64 17.67 -13.35
CA SER A 318 29.90 16.51 -13.83
C SER A 318 28.50 16.41 -13.21
N VAL A 319 27.51 16.02 -14.00
CA VAL A 319 26.16 15.67 -13.52
C VAL A 319 26.17 14.25 -12.96
N PHE A 320 26.95 13.35 -13.55
CA PHE A 320 27.10 11.99 -13.08
C PHE A 320 28.21 11.83 -12.04
N ASP A 321 27.99 10.97 -11.07
CA ASP A 321 29.04 10.47 -10.19
C ASP A 321 29.81 9.36 -10.90
N HIS A 322 30.83 9.75 -11.68
CA HIS A 322 31.66 8.80 -12.44
C HIS A 322 32.40 7.81 -11.55
N ALA A 323 32.74 8.17 -10.30
CA ALA A 323 33.41 7.25 -9.40
C ALA A 323 32.45 6.12 -9.01
N PHE A 324 31.23 6.48 -8.61
CA PHE A 324 30.18 5.52 -8.29
C PHE A 324 29.84 4.62 -9.49
N LEU A 325 29.65 5.22 -10.68
CA LEU A 325 29.32 4.44 -11.88
C LEU A 325 30.45 3.45 -12.23
N ASN A 326 31.72 3.86 -12.17
CA ASN A 326 32.83 2.97 -12.51
C ASN A 326 33.08 1.86 -11.46
N GLU A 327 32.80 2.11 -10.18
CA GLU A 327 33.11 1.16 -9.10
C GLU A 327 31.93 0.26 -8.71
N HIS A 328 30.69 0.75 -8.85
CA HIS A 328 29.51 0.13 -8.23
C HIS A 328 28.40 -0.23 -9.22
N THR A 329 28.64 -0.13 -10.52
CA THR A 329 27.63 -0.46 -11.53
C THR A 329 28.18 -1.32 -12.66
N GLU A 330 27.29 -2.03 -13.36
CA GLU A 330 27.58 -2.86 -14.52
C GLU A 330 26.62 -2.49 -15.66
N GLY A 331 27.08 -2.52 -16.92
CA GLY A 331 26.23 -2.29 -18.09
C GLY A 331 25.83 -0.82 -18.36
N VAL A 332 26.48 0.15 -17.71
CA VAL A 332 26.10 1.57 -17.82
C VAL A 332 26.28 2.12 -19.23
N LEU A 333 27.37 1.76 -19.92
CA LEU A 333 27.62 2.28 -21.26
C LEU A 333 26.56 1.81 -22.25
N GLU A 334 26.16 0.53 -22.17
CA GLU A 334 25.07 -0.06 -22.95
C GLU A 334 23.74 0.64 -22.65
N TYR A 335 23.46 0.93 -21.37
CA TYR A 335 22.26 1.65 -20.98
C TYR A 335 22.24 3.10 -21.48
N LEU A 336 23.37 3.82 -21.41
CA LEU A 336 23.50 5.18 -21.94
C LEU A 336 23.32 5.22 -23.47
N ALA A 337 23.85 4.22 -24.19
CA ALA A 337 23.60 4.09 -25.62
C ALA A 337 22.11 3.87 -25.93
N ALA A 338 21.41 3.02 -25.17
CA ALA A 338 19.97 2.84 -25.32
C ALA A 338 19.18 4.13 -25.01
N ILE A 339 19.63 4.93 -24.03
CA ILE A 339 19.06 6.25 -23.76
C ILE A 339 19.22 7.19 -24.96
N ASP A 340 20.38 7.20 -25.60
CA ASP A 340 20.65 8.00 -26.79
C ASP A 340 19.77 7.62 -27.97
N ASP A 341 19.64 6.32 -28.23
CA ASP A 341 18.86 5.78 -29.34
C ASP A 341 17.36 6.00 -29.18
N THR A 342 16.87 6.19 -27.94
CA THR A 342 15.46 6.49 -27.69
C THR A 342 15.13 7.93 -28.12
N SER A 343 14.22 8.10 -29.08
CA SER A 343 13.85 9.43 -29.59
C SER A 343 13.02 10.24 -28.57
N TRP A 344 13.11 11.57 -28.62
CA TRP A 344 12.27 12.45 -27.79
C TRP A 344 10.78 12.30 -28.12
N ASP A 345 10.45 12.09 -29.40
CA ASP A 345 9.06 11.90 -29.85
C ASP A 345 8.44 10.65 -29.21
N GLU A 346 9.19 9.54 -29.18
CA GLU A 346 8.76 8.30 -28.52
C GLU A 346 8.56 8.49 -27.01
N ILE A 347 9.49 9.19 -26.35
CA ILE A 347 9.42 9.49 -24.92
C ILE A 347 8.17 10.33 -24.59
N VAL A 348 7.92 11.40 -25.37
CA VAL A 348 6.77 12.29 -25.17
C VAL A 348 5.46 11.57 -25.46
N GLU A 349 5.39 10.78 -26.53
CA GLU A 349 4.21 9.99 -26.89
C GLU A 349 3.87 8.95 -25.80
N GLN A 350 4.84 8.12 -25.41
CA GLN A 350 4.60 7.05 -24.44
C GLN A 350 4.35 7.57 -23.03
N SER A 351 5.08 8.60 -22.60
CA SER A 351 4.85 9.19 -21.28
C SER A 351 3.53 9.95 -21.20
N GLY A 352 3.03 10.47 -22.33
CA GLY A 352 1.89 11.37 -22.38
C GLY A 352 2.16 12.72 -21.72
N LEU A 353 3.43 13.06 -21.47
CA LEU A 353 3.85 14.31 -20.84
C LEU A 353 4.58 15.21 -21.84
N PRO A 354 4.37 16.54 -21.78
CA PRO A 354 5.15 17.45 -22.58
C PRO A 354 6.62 17.39 -22.16
N LEU A 355 7.52 17.64 -23.11
CA LEU A 355 8.97 17.62 -22.88
C LEU A 355 9.40 18.52 -21.71
N THR A 356 8.71 19.65 -21.50
CA THR A 356 8.96 20.59 -20.40
C THR A 356 8.72 19.96 -19.02
N ASP A 357 7.72 19.09 -18.89
CA ASP A 357 7.40 18.43 -17.62
C ASP A 357 8.45 17.35 -17.30
N ILE A 358 8.86 16.61 -18.33
CA ILE A 358 9.93 15.62 -18.24
C ILE A 358 11.23 16.31 -17.84
N GLU A 359 11.59 17.41 -18.52
CA GLU A 359 12.77 18.21 -18.19
C GLU A 359 12.70 18.74 -16.75
N GLN A 360 11.55 19.28 -16.34
CA GLN A 360 11.37 19.78 -14.98
C GLN A 360 11.60 18.67 -13.96
N SER A 361 11.02 17.48 -14.16
CA SER A 361 11.23 16.34 -13.27
C SER A 361 12.69 15.90 -13.19
N ALA A 362 13.40 15.92 -14.33
CA ALA A 362 14.83 15.62 -14.41
C ALA A 362 15.68 16.67 -13.67
N ARG A 363 15.33 17.96 -13.78
CA ARG A 363 16.01 19.05 -13.05
C ARG A 363 15.81 18.92 -11.54
N MET A 364 14.63 18.50 -11.11
CA MET A 364 14.36 18.23 -9.69
C MET A 364 15.21 17.06 -9.18
N TYR A 365 15.36 16.00 -9.98
CA TYR A 365 16.24 14.88 -9.63
C TYR A 365 17.71 15.31 -9.56
N ALA A 366 18.22 15.99 -10.61
CA ALA A 366 19.62 16.41 -10.72
C ALA A 366 20.06 17.35 -9.58
N LYS A 367 19.13 18.13 -9.01
CA LYS A 367 19.41 19.05 -7.91
C LYS A 367 19.47 18.35 -6.54
N GLY A 368 18.78 17.22 -6.40
CA GLY A 368 18.73 16.47 -5.14
C GLY A 368 20.05 15.79 -4.83
N LYS A 369 20.53 15.92 -3.60
CA LYS A 369 21.72 15.21 -3.11
C LYS A 369 21.33 13.93 -2.38
N ASN A 370 20.19 13.94 -1.69
CA ASN A 370 19.64 12.83 -0.93
C ASN A 370 18.26 12.50 -1.51
N VAL A 371 18.26 11.63 -2.53
CA VAL A 371 17.05 11.31 -3.30
C VAL A 371 16.43 10.00 -2.82
N ILE A 372 15.13 10.05 -2.51
CA ILE A 372 14.31 8.85 -2.23
C ILE A 372 13.35 8.62 -3.39
N MET A 373 13.27 7.37 -3.86
CA MET A 373 12.27 6.89 -4.81
C MET A 373 11.27 5.99 -4.06
N CYS A 374 10.03 6.45 -3.92
CA CYS A 374 8.93 5.71 -3.30
C CYS A 374 7.96 5.23 -4.38
N TRP A 375 7.55 3.96 -4.33
CA TRP A 375 6.54 3.42 -5.23
C TRP A 375 5.66 2.38 -4.55
N ALA A 376 4.54 2.05 -5.19
CA ALA A 376 3.64 0.99 -4.76
C ALA A 376 3.03 0.27 -5.98
N MET A 377 1.77 -0.17 -5.86
CA MET A 377 1.09 -1.01 -6.84
C MET A 377 0.86 -0.33 -8.19
N GLY A 378 0.79 1.00 -8.26
CA GLY A 378 0.63 1.69 -9.56
C GLY A 378 1.87 1.62 -10.46
N ILE A 379 2.97 1.04 -10.00
CA ILE A 379 4.17 0.71 -10.81
C ILE A 379 4.33 -0.80 -11.01
N THR A 380 3.74 -1.62 -10.13
CA THR A 380 4.02 -3.07 -10.07
C THR A 380 2.86 -3.95 -10.55
N GLN A 381 1.70 -3.35 -10.84
CA GLN A 381 0.51 -3.96 -11.46
C GLN A 381 0.06 -3.12 -12.65
#